data_AF-A0A2V9CC21-F1
#
_entry.id   AF-A0A2V9CC21-F1
#
_cell.length_a   1.000
_cell.length_b   1.000
_cell.length_c   1.000
_cell.angle_alpha   90.00
_cell.angle_beta   90.00
_cell.angle_gamma   90.00
#
_symmetry.space_group_name_H-M   'P 1'
#
loop_
_entity.id
_entity.type
_entity.pdbx_description
1 polymer ?
#
loop_
_entity_poly.entity_id
_entity_poly.type
_entity_poly.pdbx_seq_one_letter_code
_entity_poly.pdbx_strand_id
1 'polypeptide(L)'
;MALSLTPTIAATSKSFLLFFADDVEFYHDQGGVTLGRAALTDSIKKNICDKVTRELVPGTLQVHYMKGYGAVEMGVHRFHHPGHEDTEGVGEASFIHLWQYKDGAWKITRVISYDHHSAQKK
;
A
#
# COMPACT_ATOMS: atom_id res chain seq x y z
N MET A 1 -8.38 -15.89 19.91
CA MET A 1 -7.30 -14.97 20.31
C MET A 1 -7.18 -13.93 19.22
N ALA A 2 -7.92 -12.83 19.34
CA ALA A 2 -7.91 -11.75 18.36
C ALA A 2 -6.60 -10.98 18.55
N LEU A 3 -5.68 -11.08 17.60
CA LEU A 3 -4.54 -10.18 17.53
C LEU A 3 -5.10 -8.79 17.24
N SER A 4 -5.10 -7.93 18.25
CA SER A 4 -5.31 -6.50 18.05
C SER A 4 -4.15 -6.00 17.19
N LEU A 5 -4.38 -5.92 15.88
CA LEU A 5 -3.54 -5.13 14.98
C LEU A 5 -3.76 -3.68 15.37
N THR A 6 -2.98 -3.20 16.34
CA THR A 6 -2.92 -1.79 16.70
C THR A 6 -2.65 -0.95 15.44
N PRO A 7 -3.15 0.28 15.33
CA PRO A 7 -3.02 1.13 14.13
C PRO A 7 -1.58 1.58 13.83
N THR A 8 -0.58 1.05 14.54
CA THR A 8 0.81 1.52 14.54
C THR A 8 1.60 1.05 13.31
N ILE A 9 1.02 0.26 12.41
CA ILE A 9 1.53 0.12 11.03
C ILE A 9 1.01 1.30 10.18
N ALA A 10 0.94 2.49 10.78
CA ALA A 10 0.79 3.74 10.04
C ALA A 10 2.15 4.04 9.39
N ALA A 11 2.24 3.70 8.11
CA ALA A 11 3.41 3.80 7.26
C ALA A 11 4.04 5.20 7.28
N THR A 12 5.12 5.37 8.06
CA THR A 12 6.14 6.39 7.81
C THR A 12 7.06 5.89 6.70
N SER A 13 7.31 6.71 5.68
CA SER A 13 7.71 6.36 4.29
C SER A 13 9.01 5.57 4.06
N LYS A 14 9.72 5.09 5.10
CA LYS A 14 10.88 4.19 4.97
C LYS A 14 10.69 2.81 5.62
N SER A 15 9.80 2.69 6.60
CA SER A 15 9.59 1.43 7.33
C SER A 15 8.80 0.40 6.50
N PHE A 16 7.87 0.87 5.65
CA PHE A 16 6.99 -0.01 4.89
C PHE A 16 7.71 -0.90 3.86
N LEU A 17 8.76 -0.37 3.21
CA LEU A 17 9.55 -1.10 2.21
C LEU A 17 10.21 -2.37 2.78
N LEU A 18 10.45 -2.41 4.10
CA LEU A 18 11.07 -3.56 4.76
C LEU A 18 10.12 -4.75 4.88
N PHE A 19 8.82 -4.55 4.70
CA PHE A 19 7.84 -5.62 4.73
C PHE A 19 7.70 -6.37 3.41
N PHE A 20 8.23 -5.87 2.29
CA PHE A 20 8.16 -6.64 1.04
C PHE A 20 8.97 -7.93 1.11
N ALA A 21 8.37 -9.02 0.65
CA ALA A 21 9.07 -10.26 0.32
C ALA A 21 9.99 -10.03 -0.89
N ASP A 22 11.04 -10.83 -1.04
CA ASP A 22 11.98 -10.70 -2.16
C ASP A 22 11.30 -10.89 -3.52
N ASP A 23 10.30 -11.78 -3.57
CA ASP A 23 9.48 -12.14 -4.72
C ASP A 23 8.13 -11.39 -4.77
N VAL A 24 8.01 -10.23 -4.11
CA VAL A 24 6.76 -9.45 -4.09
C VAL A 24 6.26 -9.15 -5.50
N GLU A 25 4.96 -9.29 -5.71
CA GLU A 25 4.26 -8.90 -6.94
C GLU A 25 3.49 -7.60 -6.71
N PHE A 26 3.67 -6.61 -7.58
CA PHE A 26 2.88 -5.39 -7.57
C PHE A 26 2.10 -5.25 -8.88
N TYR A 27 0.79 -5.13 -8.75
CA TYR A 27 -0.14 -4.93 -9.86
C TYR A 27 -0.74 -3.54 -9.76
N HIS A 28 -0.59 -2.76 -10.83
CA HIS A 28 -1.15 -1.42 -10.95
C HIS A 28 -2.01 -1.33 -12.21
N ASP A 29 -3.27 -0.93 -12.07
CA ASP A 29 -4.22 -0.76 -13.18
C ASP A 29 -3.72 0.16 -14.32
N GLN A 30 -3.02 1.24 -14.00
CA GLN A 30 -2.45 2.19 -14.96
C GLN A 30 -0.98 1.91 -15.30
N GLY A 31 -0.21 1.37 -14.34
CA GLY A 31 1.25 1.16 -14.47
C GLY A 31 1.68 -0.25 -14.90
N GLY A 32 0.75 -1.21 -14.93
CA GLY A 32 1.06 -2.62 -15.20
C GLY A 32 1.72 -3.34 -14.02
N VAL A 33 2.52 -4.36 -14.33
CA VAL A 33 3.09 -5.28 -13.34
C VAL A 33 4.53 -4.90 -13.02
N THR A 34 4.88 -4.90 -11.73
CA THR A 34 6.27 -4.83 -11.24
C THR A 34 6.55 -6.05 -10.37
N LEU A 35 7.66 -6.74 -10.63
CA LEU A 35 8.02 -7.99 -9.95
C LEU A 35 9.33 -7.83 -9.18
N GLY A 36 9.33 -8.31 -7.94
CA GLY A 36 10.49 -8.36 -7.07
C GLY A 36 10.73 -7.08 -6.26
N ARG A 37 11.29 -7.27 -5.07
CA ARG A 37 11.49 -6.20 -4.07
C ARG A 37 12.33 -5.03 -4.58
N ALA A 38 13.39 -5.32 -5.33
CA ALA A 38 14.29 -4.30 -5.85
C ALA A 38 13.56 -3.36 -6.82
N ALA A 39 12.90 -3.93 -7.83
CA ALA A 39 12.16 -3.15 -8.83
C ALA A 39 11.02 -2.33 -8.21
N LEU A 40 10.27 -2.93 -7.27
CA LEU A 40 9.21 -2.22 -6.56
C LEU A 40 9.76 -1.07 -5.70
N THR A 41 10.86 -1.31 -4.98
CA THR A 41 11.52 -0.30 -4.14
C THR A 41 12.00 0.88 -4.98
N ASP A 42 12.63 0.61 -6.12
CA ASP A 42 13.13 1.65 -7.01
C ASP A 42 11.99 2.45 -7.64
N SER A 43 10.90 1.78 -8.03
CA SER A 43 9.68 2.44 -8.51
C SER A 43 9.08 3.37 -7.45
N ILE A 44 8.94 2.92 -6.21
CA ILE A 44 8.41 3.75 -5.11
C ILE A 44 9.34 4.92 -4.80
N LYS A 45 10.66 4.72 -4.74
CA LYS A 45 11.61 5.82 -4.52
C LYS A 45 11.55 6.87 -5.62
N LYS A 46 11.46 6.42 -6.89
CA LYS A 46 11.43 7.31 -8.04
C LYS A 46 10.14 8.14 -8.10
N ASN A 47 9.01 7.53 -7.76
CA ASN A 47 7.69 8.11 -8.04
C ASN A 47 6.97 8.67 -6.80
N ILE A 48 7.23 8.13 -5.61
CA ILE A 48 6.44 8.41 -4.40
C ILE A 48 7.25 9.12 -3.32
N CYS A 49 8.45 8.62 -2.98
CA CYS A 49 9.25 9.19 -1.90
C CYS A 49 9.49 10.69 -2.13
N ASP A 50 9.20 11.49 -1.11
CA ASP A 50 9.36 12.95 -1.07
C ASP A 50 8.53 13.74 -2.10
N LYS A 51 7.66 13.06 -2.87
CA LYS A 51 6.78 13.67 -3.89
C LYS A 51 5.31 13.58 -3.56
N VAL A 52 4.89 12.47 -2.96
CA VAL A 52 3.49 12.17 -2.69
C VAL A 52 3.33 11.76 -1.23
N THR A 53 2.37 12.36 -0.55
CA THR A 53 1.93 11.86 0.76
C THR A 53 0.74 10.93 0.58
N ARG A 54 0.78 9.78 1.26
CA ARG A 54 -0.26 8.75 1.20
C ARG A 54 -0.90 8.59 2.57
N GLU A 55 -2.22 8.61 2.62
CA GLU A 55 -3.00 8.30 3.82
C GLU A 55 -4.06 7.24 3.53
N LEU A 56 -4.50 6.53 4.57
CA LEU A 56 -5.64 5.63 4.51
C LEU A 56 -6.92 6.45 4.65
N VAL A 57 -7.88 6.29 3.74
CA VAL A 57 -9.20 6.93 3.87
C VAL A 57 -9.91 6.35 5.09
N PRO A 58 -10.33 7.19 6.07
CA PRO A 58 -10.95 6.70 7.30
C PRO A 58 -12.17 5.80 7.04
N GLY A 59 -12.25 4.70 7.79
CA GLY A 59 -13.36 3.75 7.71
C GLY A 59 -13.29 2.76 6.55
N THR A 60 -12.26 2.80 5.71
CA THR A 60 -12.13 1.87 4.55
C THR A 60 -11.30 0.62 4.84
N LEU A 61 -10.49 0.63 5.90
CA LEU A 61 -9.60 -0.47 6.23
C LEU A 61 -10.37 -1.73 6.62
N GLN A 62 -10.07 -2.82 5.95
CA GLN A 62 -10.53 -4.16 6.29
C GLN A 62 -9.34 -5.11 6.33
N VAL A 63 -9.31 -5.98 7.33
CA VAL A 63 -8.26 -7.00 7.49
C VAL A 63 -8.91 -8.34 7.80
N HIS A 64 -8.57 -9.36 7.00
CA HIS A 64 -9.12 -10.71 7.14
C HIS A 64 -8.01 -11.76 7.21
N TYR A 65 -8.21 -12.75 8.07
CA TYR A 65 -7.28 -13.87 8.23
C TYR A 65 -7.30 -14.81 7.01
N MET A 66 -6.12 -15.22 6.54
CA MET A 66 -5.92 -16.21 5.49
C MET A 66 -5.35 -17.50 6.10
N LYS A 67 -6.19 -18.52 6.24
CA LYS A 67 -5.85 -19.77 6.93
C LYS A 67 -4.57 -20.40 6.37
N GLY A 68 -3.60 -20.61 7.27
CA GLY A 68 -2.31 -21.24 6.93
C GLY A 68 -1.35 -20.36 6.12
N TYR A 69 -1.66 -19.08 5.91
CA TYR A 69 -0.82 -18.18 5.12
C TYR A 69 -0.51 -16.87 5.83
N GLY A 70 -1.53 -16.14 6.30
CA GLY A 70 -1.35 -14.82 6.91
C GLY A 70 -2.64 -14.00 6.92
N ALA A 71 -2.65 -12.85 6.27
CA ALA A 71 -3.81 -11.95 6.24
C ALA A 71 -3.93 -11.22 4.89
N VAL A 72 -5.16 -10.85 4.53
CA VAL A 72 -5.42 -9.86 3.47
C VAL A 72 -5.82 -8.55 4.13
N GLU A 73 -5.18 -7.47 3.72
CA GLU A 73 -5.47 -6.10 4.14
C GLU A 73 -5.95 -5.34 2.90
N MET A 74 -7.02 -4.57 3.04
CA MET A 74 -7.58 -3.78 1.94
C MET A 74 -8.14 -2.47 2.45
N GLY A 75 -8.28 -1.50 1.55
CA GLY A 75 -8.86 -0.19 1.84
C GLY A 75 -8.67 0.76 0.68
N VAL A 76 -8.80 2.05 0.95
CA VAL A 76 -8.55 3.11 -0.03
C VAL A 76 -7.40 3.97 0.44
N HIS A 77 -6.39 4.13 -0.42
CA HIS A 77 -5.35 5.13 -0.23
C HIS A 77 -5.77 6.45 -0.86
N ARG A 78 -5.49 7.55 -0.18
CA ARG A 78 -5.57 8.90 -0.71
C ARG A 78 -4.17 9.48 -0.85
N PHE A 79 -3.93 10.11 -1.99
CA PHE A 79 -2.65 10.66 -2.41
C PHE A 79 -2.77 12.18 -2.55
N HIS A 80 -1.86 12.90 -1.89
CA HIS A 80 -1.72 14.36 -2.01
C HIS A 80 -0.33 14.70 -2.53
N HIS A 81 -0.21 15.83 -3.22
CA HIS A 81 1.01 16.33 -3.83
C HIS A 81 1.40 17.65 -3.17
N PRO A 82 2.20 17.62 -2.07
CA PRO A 82 2.54 18.81 -1.31
C PRO A 82 3.24 19.87 -2.16
N GLY A 83 2.79 21.12 -2.07
CA GLY A 83 3.32 22.24 -2.86
C GLY A 83 2.78 22.33 -4.29
N HIS A 84 1.87 21.44 -4.67
CA HIS A 84 1.22 21.40 -5.98
C HIS A 84 -0.31 21.30 -5.87
N GLU A 85 -0.89 21.65 -4.72
CA GLU A 85 -2.32 21.46 -4.42
C GLU A 85 -3.25 22.19 -5.38
N ASP A 86 -2.80 23.32 -5.94
CA ASP A 86 -3.56 24.12 -6.91
C ASP A 86 -3.51 23.56 -8.34
N THR A 87 -2.52 22.71 -8.64
CA THR A 87 -2.25 22.19 -9.99
C THR A 87 -2.47 20.68 -10.10
N GLU A 88 -2.36 19.95 -9.00
CA GLU A 88 -2.50 18.51 -8.92
C GLU A 88 -3.63 18.15 -7.95
N GLY A 89 -4.67 17.52 -8.48
CA GLY A 89 -5.80 17.08 -7.66
C GLY A 89 -5.43 15.99 -6.67
N VAL A 90 -6.23 15.86 -5.62
CA VAL A 90 -6.15 14.73 -4.68
C VAL A 90 -6.57 13.45 -5.43
N GLY A 91 -5.76 12.41 -5.37
CA GLY A 91 -6.04 11.11 -5.97
C GLY A 91 -6.49 10.08 -4.94
N GLU A 92 -7.28 9.10 -5.36
CA GLU A 92 -7.64 7.93 -4.56
C GLU A 92 -7.40 6.66 -5.37
N ALA A 93 -7.07 5.57 -4.67
CA ALA A 93 -6.99 4.24 -5.25
C ALA A 93 -7.33 3.18 -4.20
N SER A 94 -8.07 2.16 -4.63
CA SER A 94 -8.28 0.96 -3.84
C SER A 94 -6.99 0.14 -3.79
N PHE A 95 -6.72 -0.50 -2.64
CA PHE A 95 -5.57 -1.38 -2.49
C PHE A 95 -5.92 -2.72 -1.85
N ILE A 96 -5.11 -3.72 -2.18
CA ILE A 96 -5.05 -5.03 -1.50
C ILE A 96 -3.59 -5.34 -1.22
N HIS A 97 -3.28 -5.69 0.03
CA HIS A 97 -2.02 -6.31 0.43
C HIS A 97 -2.28 -7.74 0.89
N LEU A 98 -1.54 -8.69 0.30
CA LEU A 98 -1.48 -10.05 0.82
C LEU A 98 -0.25 -10.19 1.72
N TRP A 99 -0.51 -10.34 3.01
CA TRP A 99 0.49 -10.55 4.04
C TRP A 99 0.68 -12.04 4.30
N GLN A 100 1.92 -12.49 4.29
CA GLN A 100 2.36 -13.80 4.73
C GLN A 100 3.01 -13.71 6.11
N TYR A 101 2.67 -14.65 6.99
CA TYR A 101 3.42 -14.88 8.22
C TYR A 101 4.22 -16.17 8.10
N LYS A 102 5.55 -16.05 8.09
CA LYS A 102 6.47 -17.19 7.94
C LYS A 102 7.70 -16.98 8.81
N ASP A 103 8.14 -18.04 9.50
CA ASP A 103 9.37 -18.04 10.32
C ASP A 103 9.44 -16.88 11.33
N GLY A 104 8.30 -16.56 11.94
CA GLY A 104 8.20 -15.49 12.94
C GLY A 104 8.09 -14.07 12.36
N ALA A 105 8.08 -13.91 11.03
CA ALA A 105 8.09 -12.62 10.36
C ALA A 105 6.88 -12.40 9.45
N TRP A 106 6.39 -11.15 9.41
CA TRP A 106 5.38 -10.71 8.45
C TRP A 106 6.02 -10.11 7.22
N LYS A 107 5.56 -10.53 6.04
CA LYS A 107 5.97 -9.98 4.75
C LYS A 107 4.77 -9.80 3.82
N ILE A 108 4.80 -8.78 2.98
CA ILE A 108 3.85 -8.56 1.90
C ILE A 108 4.38 -9.28 0.67
N THR A 109 3.59 -10.22 0.16
CA THR A 109 3.93 -11.00 -1.04
C THR A 109 3.21 -10.49 -2.28
N ARG A 110 2.08 -9.81 -2.11
CA ARG A 110 1.35 -9.18 -3.23
C ARG A 110 0.77 -7.84 -2.83
N VAL A 111 0.83 -6.89 -3.76
CA VAL A 111 0.21 -5.58 -3.68
C VAL A 111 -0.60 -5.37 -4.96
N ILE A 112 -1.87 -5.02 -4.82
CA ILE A 112 -2.73 -4.61 -5.94
C ILE A 112 -3.17 -3.19 -5.63
N SER A 113 -2.86 -2.25 -6.52
CA SER A 113 -3.35 -0.86 -6.45
C SER A 113 -4.17 -0.61 -7.70
N TYR A 114 -5.44 -0.28 -7.54
CA TYR A 114 -6.39 -0.25 -8.64
C TYR A 114 -7.47 0.79 -8.42
N ASP A 115 -8.21 1.10 -9.48
CA ASP A 115 -9.24 2.14 -9.47
C ASP A 115 -8.64 3.50 -9.11
N HIS A 116 -7.54 3.87 -9.77
CA HIS A 116 -6.92 5.18 -9.56
C HIS A 116 -7.77 6.28 -10.23
N HIS A 117 -8.31 7.18 -9.43
CA HIS A 117 -9.15 8.29 -9.88
C HIS A 117 -8.92 9.56 -9.05
N SER A 118 -9.40 10.71 -9.52
CA SER A 118 -9.45 11.92 -8.69
C SER A 118 -10.43 11.72 -7.54
N ALA A 119 -10.05 12.13 -6.33
CA ALA A 119 -10.95 12.15 -5.18
C ALA A 119 -12.14 13.07 -5.48
N GLN A 120 -13.36 12.59 -5.25
CA GLN A 120 -14.53 13.43 -5.46
C GLN A 120 -14.54 14.55 -4.41
N LYS A 121 -14.77 15.79 -4.86
CA LYS A 121 -15.06 16.90 -3.96
C LYS A 121 -16.41 16.61 -3.31
N LYS A 122 -16.41 16.31 -2.00
CA LYS A 122 -17.64 16.27 -1.21
C LYS A 122 -18.13 17.68 -0.92
#